data_AF-A0A9D6AAR9-F1
#
_entry.id   AF-A0A9D6AAR9-F1
#
_cell.length_a   1.000
_cell.length_b   1.000
_cell.length_c   1.000
_cell.angle_alpha   90.00
_cell.angle_beta   90.00
_cell.angle_gamma   90.00
#
_symmetry.space_group_name_H-M   'P 1'
#
loop_
_entity.id
_entity.type
_entity.pdbx_description
1 polymer ?
#
loop_
_entity_poly.entity_id
_entity_poly.type
_entity_poly.pdbx_seq_one_letter_code
_entity_poly.pdbx_strand_id
1 'polypeptide(L)'
;MKLKEYFQAYEFEELFPYIGLMYPKARHQRNAFRHAYELLLDITPIPSKKYIHYQIMEDPSTNEMFFGADDSNFNGPWEVLLGKDVRIDPKVDLSKEEIVANCLLNTVLIGRHPKQFDSDFNFISR
;
A
#
# COMPACT_ATOMS: atom_id res chain seq x y z
N MET A 1 -9.65 -10.95 3.28
CA MET A 1 -9.35 -9.96 4.34
C MET A 1 -9.26 -8.61 3.68
N LYS A 2 -9.94 -7.62 4.26
CA LYS A 2 -9.97 -6.23 3.79
C LYS A 2 -8.63 -5.56 4.04
N LEU A 3 -8.30 -4.57 3.22
CA LEU A 3 -7.07 -3.80 3.41
C LEU A 3 -6.99 -3.16 4.80
N LYS A 4 -8.12 -2.65 5.31
CA LYS A 4 -8.20 -2.12 6.69
C LYS A 4 -7.76 -3.14 7.74
N GLU A 5 -8.24 -4.36 7.63
CA GLU A 5 -7.96 -5.45 8.57
C GLU A 5 -6.47 -5.85 8.51
N TYR A 6 -5.86 -5.81 7.32
CA TYR A 6 -4.41 -5.97 7.19
C TYR A 6 -3.66 -4.88 7.94
N PHE A 7 -3.98 -3.60 7.76
CA PHE A 7 -3.28 -2.55 8.50
C PHE A 7 -3.44 -2.65 10.02
N GLN A 8 -4.58 -3.11 10.50
CA GLN A 8 -4.82 -3.32 11.94
C GLN A 8 -4.07 -4.54 12.52
N ALA A 9 -3.62 -5.47 11.68
CA ALA A 9 -2.98 -6.72 12.10
C ALA A 9 -1.45 -6.63 12.21
N TYR A 10 -0.83 -5.55 11.73
CA TYR A 10 0.62 -5.36 11.68
C TYR A 10 0.99 -4.01 12.26
N GLU A 11 2.05 -3.95 13.05
CA GLU A 11 2.62 -2.70 13.55
C GLU A 11 3.43 -1.98 12.45
N PHE A 12 3.46 -0.65 12.50
CA PHE A 12 4.24 0.14 11.53
C PHE A 12 5.72 -0.27 11.49
N GLU A 13 6.31 -0.66 12.62
CA GLU A 13 7.71 -1.08 12.72
C GLU A 13 7.99 -2.38 11.95
N GLU A 14 6.99 -3.24 11.78
CA GLU A 14 7.11 -4.47 11.02
C GLU A 14 7.09 -4.18 9.51
N LEU A 15 6.31 -3.18 9.09
CA LEU A 15 6.09 -2.86 7.67
C LEU A 15 7.17 -1.94 7.09
N PHE A 16 7.62 -0.94 7.85
CA PHE A 16 8.47 0.13 7.33
C PHE A 16 9.82 -0.35 6.75
N PRO A 17 10.50 -1.38 7.32
CA PRO A 17 11.70 -1.93 6.71
C PRO A 17 11.49 -2.38 5.25
N TYR A 18 10.38 -3.07 4.96
CA TYR A 18 10.04 -3.52 3.61
C TYR A 18 9.73 -2.35 2.67
N ILE A 19 9.08 -1.29 3.17
CA ILE A 19 8.91 -0.05 2.40
C ILE A 19 10.27 0.53 2.01
N GLY A 20 11.24 0.55 2.92
CA GLY A 20 12.60 1.00 2.64
C GLY A 20 13.41 0.10 1.69
N LEU A 21 12.99 -1.15 1.49
CA LEU A 21 13.55 -2.04 0.46
C LEU A 21 12.91 -1.76 -0.91
N MET A 22 11.58 -1.63 -0.97
CA MET A 22 10.83 -1.37 -2.21
C MET A 22 11.01 0.06 -2.74
N TYR A 23 11.07 1.04 -1.85
CA TYR A 23 11.21 2.46 -2.17
C TYR A 23 12.31 3.09 -1.32
N PRO A 24 13.60 2.98 -1.73
CA PRO A 24 14.74 3.39 -0.90
C PRO A 24 14.70 4.84 -0.40
N LYS A 25 14.05 5.74 -1.14
CA LYS A 25 13.84 7.14 -0.74
C LYS A 25 13.01 7.28 0.56
N ALA A 26 12.08 6.34 0.81
CA ALA A 26 11.26 6.33 2.03
C ALA A 26 12.09 6.25 3.31
N ARG A 27 13.33 5.74 3.27
CA ARG A 27 14.19 5.60 4.46
C ARG A 27 14.39 6.93 5.20
N HIS A 28 14.36 8.06 4.49
CA HIS A 28 14.45 9.40 5.08
C HIS A 28 13.07 10.05 5.35
N GLN A 29 11.98 9.37 5.00
CA GLN A 29 10.61 9.86 5.04
C GLN A 29 9.75 9.11 6.07
N ARG A 30 10.40 8.44 7.05
CA ARG A 30 9.75 7.56 8.03
C ARG A 30 8.58 8.21 8.76
N ASN A 31 8.72 9.46 9.19
CA ASN A 31 7.66 10.15 9.94
C ASN A 31 6.42 10.42 9.08
N ALA A 32 6.62 10.77 7.80
CA ALA A 32 5.53 10.97 6.85
C ALA A 32 4.76 9.65 6.59
N PHE A 33 5.49 8.54 6.41
CA PHE A 33 4.86 7.21 6.26
C PHE A 33 4.17 6.73 7.53
N ARG A 34 4.70 7.04 8.72
CA ARG A 34 4.04 6.74 9.99
C ARG A 34 2.72 7.49 10.11
N HIS A 35 2.73 8.80 9.84
CA HIS A 35 1.51 9.60 9.89
C HIS A 35 0.48 9.06 8.89
N ALA A 36 0.89 8.70 7.66
CA ALA A 36 -0.01 8.06 6.70
C ALA A 36 -0.67 6.79 7.27
N TYR A 37 0.12 5.91 7.89
CA TYR A 37 -0.35 4.67 8.49
C TYR A 37 -1.34 4.92 9.63
N GLU A 38 -1.05 5.87 10.52
CA GLU A 38 -1.95 6.29 11.61
C GLU A 38 -3.29 6.81 11.06
N LEU A 39 -3.25 7.66 10.02
CA LEU A 39 -4.47 8.13 9.36
C LEU A 39 -5.29 6.99 8.74
N LEU A 40 -4.62 6.02 8.10
CA LEU A 40 -5.27 4.84 7.52
C LEU A 40 -5.93 3.96 8.61
N LEU A 41 -5.38 3.91 9.82
CA LEU A 41 -5.98 3.24 10.98
C LEU A 41 -7.20 3.99 11.55
N ASP A 42 -7.31 5.31 11.36
CA ASP A 42 -8.44 6.09 11.84
C ASP A 42 -9.61 6.19 10.84
N ILE A 43 -9.32 6.09 9.54
CA ILE A 43 -10.35 6.23 8.50
C ILE A 43 -11.38 5.08 8.58
N THR A 44 -12.66 5.45 8.56
CA THR A 44 -13.77 4.49 8.41
C THR A 44 -13.85 4.02 6.94
N PRO A 45 -13.75 2.71 6.66
CA PRO A 45 -13.75 2.22 5.27
C PRO A 45 -15.13 2.34 4.62
N ILE A 46 -15.15 2.67 3.33
CA ILE A 46 -16.32 2.57 2.46
C ILE A 46 -16.27 1.22 1.72
N PRO A 47 -17.32 0.39 1.79
CA PRO A 47 -17.34 -0.90 1.11
C PRO A 47 -17.07 -0.79 -0.40
N SER A 48 -16.20 -1.67 -0.90
CA SER A 48 -15.89 -1.76 -2.32
C SER A 48 -16.06 -3.19 -2.82
N LYS A 49 -16.61 -3.33 -4.05
CA LYS A 49 -16.63 -4.61 -4.79
C LYS A 49 -15.33 -4.85 -5.56
N LYS A 50 -14.46 -3.83 -5.69
CA LYS A 50 -13.13 -3.96 -6.29
C LYS A 50 -12.18 -4.59 -5.26
N TYR A 51 -11.10 -5.18 -5.76
CA TYR A 51 -10.08 -5.83 -4.95
C TYR A 51 -8.69 -5.38 -5.38
N ILE A 52 -7.71 -5.58 -4.50
CA ILE A 52 -6.28 -5.51 -4.80
C ILE A 52 -5.82 -6.94 -5.05
N HIS A 53 -5.24 -7.21 -6.21
CA HIS A 53 -4.90 -8.56 -6.65
C HIS A 53 -3.40 -8.73 -6.79
N TYR A 54 -2.79 -9.45 -5.85
CA TYR A 54 -1.42 -9.89 -5.97
C TYR A 54 -1.33 -11.13 -6.86
N GLN A 55 -0.51 -11.02 -7.90
CA GLN A 55 -0.29 -12.04 -8.93
C GLN A 55 1.15 -11.97 -9.45
N ILE A 56 1.51 -12.90 -10.31
CA ILE A 56 2.74 -12.79 -11.12
C ILE A 56 2.45 -11.80 -12.24
N MET A 57 3.32 -10.82 -12.41
CA MET A 57 3.25 -9.77 -13.41
C MET A 57 4.54 -9.76 -14.24
N GLU A 58 4.44 -9.27 -15.47
CA GLU A 58 5.57 -9.08 -16.37
C GLU A 58 5.78 -7.58 -16.58
N ASP A 59 6.99 -7.10 -16.39
CA ASP A 59 7.32 -5.72 -16.74
C ASP A 59 7.35 -5.58 -18.27
N PRO A 60 6.50 -4.73 -18.87
CA PRO A 60 6.42 -4.61 -20.33
C PRO A 60 7.68 -4.03 -20.98
N SER A 61 8.58 -3.43 -20.19
CA SER A 61 9.82 -2.79 -20.64
C SER A 61 11.01 -3.75 -20.59
N THR A 62 11.05 -4.65 -19.61
CA THR A 62 12.19 -5.53 -19.34
C THR A 62 11.89 -7.01 -19.56
N ASN A 63 10.61 -7.39 -19.69
CA ASN A 63 10.10 -8.77 -19.64
C ASN A 63 10.47 -9.51 -18.35
N GLU A 64 10.84 -8.78 -17.29
CA GLU A 64 11.12 -9.39 -15.99
C GLU A 64 9.81 -9.76 -15.30
N MET A 65 9.79 -10.97 -14.75
CA MET A 65 8.64 -11.47 -13.98
C MET A 65 8.81 -11.08 -12.51
N PHE A 66 7.77 -10.50 -11.92
CA PHE A 66 7.75 -10.11 -10.51
C PHE A 66 6.39 -10.39 -9.88
N PHE A 67 6.34 -10.41 -8.54
CA PHE A 67 5.08 -10.51 -7.81
C PHE A 67 4.59 -9.10 -7.44
N GLY A 68 3.34 -8.80 -7.74
CA GLY A 68 2.79 -7.47 -7.48
C GLY A 68 1.29 -7.38 -7.71
N ALA A 69 0.76 -6.17 -7.52
CA ALA A 69 -0.60 -5.82 -7.87
C ALA A 69 -0.57 -4.63 -8.82
N ASP A 70 -1.52 -4.57 -9.75
CA ASP A 70 -1.61 -3.50 -10.75
C ASP A 70 -1.93 -2.15 -10.09
N ASP A 71 -1.25 -1.07 -10.51
CA ASP A 71 -1.42 0.29 -9.97
C ASP A 71 -2.88 0.76 -9.97
N SER A 72 -3.68 0.35 -10.96
CA SER A 72 -5.11 0.68 -11.02
C SER A 72 -5.90 0.13 -9.83
N ASN A 73 -5.38 -0.91 -9.16
CA ASN A 73 -5.97 -1.46 -7.94
C ASN A 73 -5.87 -0.46 -6.77
N PHE A 74 -4.96 0.50 -6.83
CA PHE A 74 -4.79 1.56 -5.83
C PHE A 74 -5.39 2.91 -6.27
N ASN A 75 -6.00 2.98 -7.46
CA ASN A 75 -6.73 4.17 -7.88
C ASN A 75 -8.06 4.30 -7.13
N GLY A 76 -8.11 5.20 -6.16
CA GLY A 76 -9.28 5.46 -5.33
C GLY A 76 -8.95 6.37 -4.15
N PRO A 77 -9.95 6.98 -3.50
CA PRO A 77 -9.72 7.63 -2.22
C PRO A 77 -9.45 6.58 -1.13
N TRP A 78 -8.65 6.93 -0.12
CA TRP A 78 -8.18 6.01 0.91
C TRP A 78 -9.32 5.23 1.58
N GLU A 79 -10.45 5.87 1.91
CA GLU A 79 -11.60 5.22 2.51
C GLU A 79 -12.19 4.10 1.63
N VAL A 80 -12.14 4.23 0.30
CA VAL A 80 -12.58 3.18 -0.63
C VAL A 80 -11.53 2.09 -0.77
N LEU A 81 -10.24 2.44 -0.74
CA LEU A 81 -9.14 1.45 -0.80
C LEU A 81 -9.18 0.53 0.43
N LEU A 82 -9.38 1.10 1.62
CA LEU A 82 -9.48 0.36 2.88
C LEU A 82 -10.62 -0.68 2.89
N GLY A 83 -11.69 -0.44 2.12
CA GLY A 83 -12.82 -1.36 1.95
C GLY A 83 -12.63 -2.44 0.86
N LYS A 84 -11.51 -2.45 0.13
CA LYS A 84 -11.18 -3.48 -0.86
C LYS A 84 -10.70 -4.76 -0.19
N ASP A 85 -11.03 -5.90 -0.78
CA ASP A 85 -10.37 -7.17 -0.44
C ASP A 85 -8.96 -7.19 -1.02
N VAL A 86 -8.00 -7.71 -0.27
CA VAL A 86 -6.68 -8.09 -0.80
C VAL A 86 -6.71 -9.58 -1.13
N ARG A 87 -6.59 -9.89 -2.43
CA ARG A 87 -6.57 -11.24 -2.99
C ARG A 87 -5.16 -11.57 -3.43
N ILE A 88 -4.70 -12.76 -3.09
CA ILE A 88 -3.32 -13.19 -3.32
C ILE A 88 -3.39 -14.53 -4.04
N ASP A 89 -2.83 -14.60 -5.23
CA ASP A 89 -2.80 -15.84 -6.00
C ASP A 89 -1.92 -16.90 -5.31
N PRO A 90 -2.25 -18.21 -5.43
CA PRO A 90 -1.50 -19.26 -4.75
C PRO A 90 -0.02 -19.38 -5.14
N LYS A 91 0.37 -18.79 -6.27
CA LYS A 91 1.75 -18.80 -6.78
C LYS A 91 2.60 -17.62 -6.31
N VAL A 92 1.99 -16.65 -5.62
CA VAL A 92 2.70 -15.49 -5.09
C VAL A 92 3.55 -15.93 -3.90
N ASP A 93 4.86 -15.80 -4.05
CA ASP A 93 5.83 -16.12 -3.01
C ASP A 93 6.33 -14.82 -2.35
N LEU A 94 5.41 -14.15 -1.65
CA LEU A 94 5.67 -12.97 -0.83
C LEU A 94 5.17 -13.24 0.58
N SER A 95 5.93 -12.78 1.57
CA SER A 95 5.46 -12.74 2.95
C SER A 95 4.26 -11.79 3.08
N LYS A 96 3.52 -11.92 4.18
CA LYS A 96 2.37 -11.04 4.42
C LYS A 96 2.84 -9.62 4.71
N GLU A 97 3.96 -9.47 5.42
CA GLU A 97 4.61 -8.20 5.73
C GLU A 97 4.98 -7.45 4.45
N GLU A 98 5.56 -8.13 3.46
CA GLU A 98 5.86 -7.55 2.14
C GLU A 98 4.59 -7.06 1.43
N ILE A 99 3.53 -7.88 1.44
CA ILE A 99 2.24 -7.53 0.82
C ILE A 99 1.62 -6.32 1.51
N VAL A 100 1.59 -6.28 2.84
CA VAL A 100 0.98 -5.16 3.59
C VAL A 100 1.82 -3.90 3.46
N ALA A 101 3.15 -4.01 3.49
CA ALA A 101 4.04 -2.89 3.23
C ALA A 101 3.87 -2.33 1.81
N ASN A 102 3.71 -3.20 0.81
CA ASN A 102 3.46 -2.78 -0.57
C ASN A 102 2.08 -2.11 -0.71
N CYS A 103 1.07 -2.65 -0.03
CA CYS A 103 -0.25 -2.02 0.05
C CYS A 103 -0.18 -0.63 0.69
N LEU A 104 0.56 -0.44 1.77
CA LEU A 104 0.76 0.86 2.43
C LEU A 104 1.45 1.84 1.47
N LEU A 105 2.57 1.42 0.87
CA LEU A 105 3.33 2.22 -0.09
C LEU A 105 2.44 2.70 -1.25
N ASN A 106 1.73 1.78 -1.91
CA ASN A 106 0.89 2.13 -3.06
C ASN A 106 -0.36 2.92 -2.68
N THR A 107 -0.94 2.69 -1.49
CA THR A 107 -2.01 3.54 -0.96
C THR A 107 -1.54 4.98 -0.79
N VAL A 108 -0.32 5.18 -0.29
CA VAL A 108 0.27 6.51 -0.09
C VAL A 108 0.63 7.19 -1.41
N LEU A 109 1.22 6.47 -2.37
CA LEU A 109 1.74 7.06 -3.60
C LEU A 109 0.69 7.21 -4.71
N ILE A 110 -0.30 6.32 -4.77
CA ILE A 110 -1.28 6.25 -5.87
C ILE A 110 -2.68 6.63 -5.39
N GLY A 111 -3.02 6.29 -4.14
CA GLY A 111 -4.32 6.59 -3.55
C GLY A 111 -4.54 8.09 -3.36
N ARG A 112 -5.80 8.52 -3.49
CA ARG A 112 -6.19 9.90 -3.16
C ARG A 112 -6.30 10.03 -1.64
N HIS A 113 -5.35 10.73 -1.04
CA HIS A 113 -5.28 10.96 0.40
C HIS A 113 -6.23 12.10 0.85
N PRO A 114 -6.59 12.16 2.15
CA PRO A 114 -7.29 13.31 2.72
C PRO A 114 -6.39 14.56 2.75
N LYS A 115 -7.01 15.74 2.80
CA LYS A 115 -6.31 17.05 2.82
C LYS A 115 -5.28 17.19 3.94
N GLN A 116 -5.54 16.59 5.10
CA GLN A 116 -4.63 16.64 6.24
C GLN A 116 -3.27 15.97 5.99
N PHE A 117 -3.16 15.16 4.92
CA PHE A 117 -1.93 14.52 4.49
C PHE A 117 -1.17 15.29 3.40
N ASP A 118 -1.72 16.41 2.89
CA ASP A 118 -1.14 17.15 1.75
C ASP A 118 0.34 17.55 1.99
N SER A 119 0.68 17.99 3.19
CA SER A 119 2.05 18.41 3.52
C SER A 119 3.05 17.25 3.43
N ASP A 120 2.69 16.10 3.99
CA ASP A 120 3.53 14.91 3.99
C ASP A 120 3.62 14.28 2.61
N PHE A 121 2.51 14.23 1.87
CA PHE A 121 2.53 13.77 0.49
C PHE A 121 3.48 14.63 -0.37
N ASN A 122 3.40 15.95 -0.26
CA ASN A 122 4.32 16.85 -0.95
C ASN A 122 5.79 16.62 -0.57
N PHE A 123 6.07 16.27 0.68
CA PHE A 123 7.42 15.91 1.12
C PHE A 123 7.87 14.55 0.55
N ILE A 124 6.98 13.57 0.46
CA ILE A 124 7.26 12.26 -0.11
C ILE A 124 7.58 12.36 -1.62
N SER A 125 6.78 13.14 -2.35
CA SER A 125 6.85 13.27 -3.81
C SER A 125 8.03 14.12 -4.33
N ARG A 126 8.66 14.93 -3.49
CA ARG A 126 9.88 15.72 -3.83
C ARG A 126 11.11 14.85 -3.83
#